data_AF-A0A4W4FIS8-F1
#
_entry.id   AF-A0A4W4FIS8-F1
#
_cell.length_a   1.000
_cell.length_b   1.000
_cell.length_c   1.000
_cell.angle_alpha   90.00
_cell.angle_beta   90.00
_cell.angle_gamma   90.00
#
_symmetry.space_group_name_H-M   'P 1'
#
loop_
_entity.id
_entity.type
_entity.pdbx_description
1 polymer ?
#
loop_
_entity_poly.entity_id
_entity_poly.type
_entity_poly.pdbx_seq_one_letter_code
_entity_poly.pdbx_strand_id
1 'polypeptide(L)'
;MIHQVPIKSLPQDWLWCETWCDDTSKTKAKTIDLCNNPQTKEPKLQAAVRIVAEWVDYDQEVKTLLRVCSLKRSQNSLHMQGPEFCSVCSWSSSVHNDPRTVYVCRAVPLVT
;
A
#
# COMPACT_ATOMS: atom_id res chain seq x y z
N MET A 1 17.05 -17.10 -25.58
CA MET A 1 17.08 -18.24 -24.64
C MET A 1 16.16 -17.90 -23.48
N ILE A 2 15.17 -18.73 -23.20
CA ILE A 2 14.23 -18.51 -22.10
C ILE A 2 14.87 -19.15 -20.86
N HIS A 3 15.24 -18.33 -19.87
CA HIS A 3 15.78 -18.85 -18.62
C HIS A 3 14.68 -19.63 -17.90
N GLN A 4 14.89 -20.92 -17.66
CA GLN A 4 13.96 -21.73 -16.87
C GLN A 4 14.18 -21.43 -15.39
N VAL A 5 13.38 -20.50 -14.86
CA VAL A 5 13.29 -20.24 -13.42
C VAL A 5 12.24 -21.18 -12.84
N PRO A 6 12.56 -21.99 -11.81
CA PRO A 6 11.59 -22.87 -11.17
C PRO A 6 10.46 -22.06 -10.51
N ILE A 7 9.20 -22.42 -10.78
CA ILE A 7 8.01 -21.84 -10.14
C ILE A 7 7.34 -22.92 -9.29
N LYS A 8 7.02 -22.59 -8.04
CA LYS A 8 6.29 -23.47 -7.13
C LYS A 8 4.83 -23.02 -7.06
N SER A 9 3.91 -23.95 -7.29
CA SER A 9 2.48 -23.69 -7.15
C SER A 9 2.08 -23.67 -5.69
N LEU A 10 1.34 -22.64 -5.29
CA LEU A 10 0.69 -22.59 -3.98
C LEU A 10 -0.66 -23.32 -4.02
N PRO A 11 -1.17 -23.79 -2.86
CA PRO A 11 -2.53 -24.30 -2.75
C PRO A 11 -3.58 -23.28 -3.20
N GLN A 12 -4.72 -23.75 -3.69
CA GLN A 12 -5.78 -22.90 -4.26
C GLN A 12 -6.31 -21.84 -3.27
N ASP A 13 -6.38 -22.19 -1.99
CA ASP A 13 -6.91 -21.35 -0.90
C ASP A 13 -6.12 -20.03 -0.70
N TRP A 14 -4.93 -19.93 -1.31
CA TRP A 14 -4.11 -18.73 -1.21
C TRP A 14 -4.64 -17.56 -2.05
N LEU A 15 -5.37 -17.81 -3.13
CA LEU A 15 -5.84 -16.77 -4.05
C LEU A 15 -7.28 -17.03 -4.48
N TRP A 16 -8.17 -16.10 -4.18
CA TRP A 16 -9.56 -16.14 -4.60
C TRP A 16 -9.92 -14.91 -5.44
N CYS A 17 -10.77 -15.09 -6.45
CA CYS A 17 -11.31 -13.99 -7.23
C CYS A 17 -12.73 -14.30 -7.72
N GLU A 18 -13.62 -13.30 -7.70
CA GLU A 18 -15.06 -13.49 -7.94
C GLU A 18 -15.38 -14.04 -9.34
N THR A 19 -14.57 -13.69 -10.36
CA THR A 19 -14.86 -14.08 -11.75
C THR A 19 -14.60 -15.56 -12.00
N TRP A 20 -13.64 -16.17 -11.30
CA TRP A 20 -13.14 -17.51 -11.61
C TRP A 20 -13.29 -18.51 -10.47
N CYS A 21 -13.67 -18.07 -9.27
CA CYS A 21 -13.80 -18.91 -8.09
C CYS A 21 -15.21 -18.87 -7.53
N ASP A 22 -15.69 -19.99 -7.01
CA ASP A 22 -17.01 -20.09 -6.40
C ASP A 22 -17.09 -19.30 -5.08
N ASP A 23 -18.26 -18.75 -4.77
CA ASP A 23 -18.51 -18.00 -3.52
C ASP A 23 -18.29 -18.85 -2.25
N THR A 24 -18.52 -20.17 -2.34
CA THR A 24 -18.29 -21.09 -1.22
C THR A 24 -16.81 -21.16 -0.83
N SER A 25 -15.91 -21.04 -1.81
CA SER A 25 -14.46 -21.07 -1.60
C SER A 25 -13.92 -19.79 -0.97
N LYS A 26 -14.66 -18.68 -1.03
CA LYS A 26 -14.31 -17.39 -0.41
C LYS A 26 -14.08 -17.52 1.09
N THR A 27 -14.84 -18.38 1.76
CA THR A 27 -14.71 -18.61 3.22
C THR A 27 -13.37 -19.21 3.64
N LYS A 28 -12.69 -19.91 2.74
CA LYS A 28 -11.37 -20.52 2.97
C LYS A 28 -10.22 -19.68 2.40
N ALA A 29 -10.55 -18.63 1.64
CA ALA A 29 -9.58 -17.81 0.96
C ALA A 29 -8.71 -17.03 1.95
N LYS A 30 -7.40 -17.05 1.75
CA LYS A 30 -6.44 -16.27 2.52
C LYS A 30 -6.25 -14.86 1.94
N THR A 31 -6.36 -14.74 0.62
CA THR A 31 -6.28 -13.45 -0.07
C THR A 31 -7.32 -13.39 -1.17
N ILE A 32 -7.83 -12.17 -1.42
CA ILE A 32 -8.84 -11.89 -2.42
C ILE A 32 -8.22 -10.93 -3.45
N ASP A 33 -8.16 -11.36 -4.71
CA ASP A 33 -7.80 -10.49 -5.82
C ASP A 33 -9.07 -9.92 -6.47
N LEU A 34 -9.08 -8.59 -6.61
CA LEU A 34 -10.12 -7.86 -7.33
C LEU A 34 -9.81 -7.88 -8.82
N CYS A 35 -9.93 -9.09 -9.40
CA CYS A 35 -9.69 -9.34 -10.81
C CYS A 35 -10.69 -8.55 -11.68
N ASN A 36 -10.28 -8.18 -12.89
CA ASN A 36 -11.19 -7.53 -13.84
C ASN A 36 -12.18 -8.55 -14.41
N ASN A 37 -13.46 -8.20 -14.44
CA ASN A 37 -14.48 -9.03 -15.08
C ASN A 37 -14.51 -8.72 -16.60
N PRO A 38 -14.40 -9.71 -17.50
CA PRO A 38 -14.47 -9.48 -18.94
C PRO A 38 -15.88 -9.13 -19.43
N GLN A 39 -16.92 -9.52 -18.68
CA GLN A 39 -18.33 -9.26 -19.01
C GLN A 39 -18.81 -7.91 -18.47
N THR A 40 -18.32 -7.48 -17.31
CA THR A 40 -18.73 -6.23 -16.67
C THR A 40 -17.54 -5.32 -16.41
N LYS A 41 -17.70 -4.02 -16.72
CA LYS A 41 -16.68 -2.99 -16.44
C LYS A 41 -16.95 -2.30 -15.10
N GLU A 42 -17.10 -3.08 -14.04
CA GLU A 42 -17.24 -2.54 -12.68
C GLU A 42 -15.89 -1.94 -12.23
N PRO A 43 -15.84 -0.68 -11.75
CA PRO A 43 -14.63 -0.09 -11.23
C PRO A 43 -14.20 -0.76 -9.91
N LYS A 44 -12.89 -0.94 -9.72
CA LYS A 44 -12.32 -1.69 -8.59
C LYS A 44 -12.76 -1.20 -7.21
N LEU A 45 -12.99 0.10 -7.04
CA LEU A 45 -13.44 0.67 -5.76
C LEU A 45 -14.86 0.21 -5.40
N GLN A 46 -15.76 0.10 -6.38
CA GLN A 46 -17.11 -0.40 -6.15
C GLN A 46 -17.08 -1.89 -5.83
N ALA A 47 -16.29 -2.66 -6.58
CA ALA A 47 -16.09 -4.08 -6.32
C ALA A 47 -15.48 -4.32 -4.93
N ALA A 48 -14.51 -3.51 -4.48
CA ALA A 48 -13.90 -3.66 -3.16
C ALA A 48 -14.93 -3.55 -2.03
N VAL A 49 -15.79 -2.52 -2.07
CA VAL A 49 -16.85 -2.31 -1.07
C VAL A 49 -17.87 -3.46 -1.06
N ARG A 50 -18.20 -4.00 -2.24
CA ARG A 50 -19.20 -5.07 -2.40
C ARG A 50 -18.66 -6.44 -2.01
N ILE A 51 -17.42 -6.75 -2.40
CA ILE A 51 -16.81 -8.08 -2.24
C ILE A 51 -16.19 -8.22 -0.85
N VAL A 52 -15.56 -7.19 -0.30
CA VAL A 52 -14.83 -7.25 0.96
C VAL A 52 -15.52 -6.34 1.97
N ALA A 53 -16.27 -6.95 2.91
CA ALA A 53 -17.12 -6.20 3.85
C ALA A 53 -16.29 -5.29 4.78
N GLU A 54 -15.11 -5.76 5.18
CA GLU A 54 -14.18 -5.03 6.05
C GLU A 54 -13.43 -3.89 5.34
N TRP A 55 -13.56 -3.76 4.02
CA TRP A 55 -12.84 -2.73 3.25
C TRP A 55 -13.20 -1.31 3.70
N VAL A 56 -14.48 -1.09 4.04
CA VAL A 56 -14.98 0.22 4.47
C VAL A 56 -14.32 0.65 5.78
N ASP A 57 -14.11 -0.27 6.70
CA ASP A 57 -13.51 0.01 8.01
C ASP A 57 -12.03 0.41 7.85
N TYR A 58 -11.28 -0.32 7.03
CA TYR A 58 -9.88 0.01 6.75
C TYR A 58 -9.72 1.35 6.02
N ASP A 59 -10.59 1.65 5.06
CA ASP A 59 -10.59 2.93 4.36
C ASP A 59 -10.91 4.10 5.31
N GLN A 60 -11.82 3.90 6.28
CA GLN A 60 -12.11 4.90 7.32
C GLN A 60 -10.94 5.11 8.28
N GLU A 61 -10.26 4.04 8.70
CA GLU A 61 -9.09 4.12 9.57
C GLU A 61 -7.98 4.94 8.90
N VAL A 62 -7.66 4.62 7.64
CA VAL A 62 -6.65 5.35 6.86
C VAL A 62 -7.03 6.82 6.69
N LYS A 63 -8.29 7.13 6.37
CA LYS A 63 -8.77 8.52 6.24
C LYS A 63 -8.64 9.28 7.56
N THR A 64 -8.91 8.63 8.68
CA THR A 64 -8.77 9.23 10.01
C THR A 64 -7.31 9.54 10.32
N LEU A 65 -6.41 8.60 10.06
CA LEU A 65 -4.97 8.79 10.22
C LEU A 65 -4.44 9.93 9.34
N LEU A 66 -4.85 9.98 8.07
CA LEU A 66 -4.48 11.05 7.15
C LEU A 66 -4.93 12.43 7.66
N ARG A 67 -6.15 12.53 8.22
CA ARG A 67 -6.67 13.77 8.82
C ARG A 67 -5.81 14.20 10.01
N VAL A 68 -5.48 13.28 10.91
CA VAL A 68 -4.63 13.58 12.08
C VAL A 68 -3.24 14.04 11.64
N CYS A 69 -2.62 13.37 10.67
CA CYS A 69 -1.31 13.74 10.15
C CYS A 69 -1.34 15.11 9.45
N SER A 70 -2.40 15.42 8.70
CA SER A 70 -2.57 16.73 8.06
C SER A 70 -2.68 17.87 9.08
N LEU A 71 -3.41 17.66 10.18
CA LEU A 71 -3.55 18.66 11.25
C LEU A 71 -2.25 18.89 12.03
N LYS A 72 -1.53 17.81 12.37
CA LYS A 72 -0.22 17.91 13.04
C LYS A 72 0.82 18.62 12.18
N ARG A 73 0.78 18.45 10.85
CA ARG A 73 1.67 19.14 9.92
C ARG A 73 1.44 20.66 9.90
N SER A 74 0.20 21.13 10.06
CA SER A 74 -0.11 22.56 10.17
C SER A 74 0.33 23.16 11.52
N GLN A 75 0.27 22.40 12.62
CA GLN A 75 0.70 22.86 13.94
C GLN A 75 2.23 22.82 14.12
N ASN A 76 2.92 21.86 13.49
CA ASN A 76 4.39 21.80 13.47
C ASN A 76 5.05 22.92 12.64
N SER A 77 4.28 23.80 11.98
CA SER A 77 4.81 25.04 11.41
C SER A 77 5.04 26.14 12.45
N LEU A 78 4.55 26.00 13.69
CA LEU A 78 4.64 27.02 14.74
C LEU A 78 5.40 26.60 16.01
N HIS A 79 5.90 25.37 16.09
CA HIS A 79 6.80 24.97 17.18
C HIS A 79 7.74 23.84 16.74
N MET A 80 8.95 24.23 16.32
CA MET A 80 10.09 23.32 16.20
C MET A 80 10.90 23.41 17.49
N GLN A 81 10.57 22.57 18.48
CA GLN A 81 11.46 22.25 19.60
C GLN A 81 11.15 20.84 20.12
N GLY A 82 12.04 19.91 19.80
CA GLY A 82 12.32 18.75 20.63
C GLY A 82 11.60 17.45 20.25
N PRO A 83 12.30 16.32 20.33
CA PRO A 83 11.93 15.09 19.64
C PRO A 83 11.12 14.17 20.56
N GLU A 84 10.05 13.55 20.08
CA GLU A 84 9.78 12.12 20.25
C GLU A 84 8.74 11.69 19.18
N PHE A 85 9.16 10.76 18.32
CA PHE A 85 8.35 9.98 17.38
C PHE A 85 7.54 10.72 16.31
N CYS A 86 8.23 11.08 15.22
CA CYS A 86 7.74 10.83 13.87
C CYS A 86 8.96 10.68 12.97
N SER A 87 9.32 9.44 12.57
CA SER A 87 10.34 9.22 11.55
C SER A 87 9.79 9.70 10.21
N VAL A 88 9.92 11.01 9.94
CA VAL A 88 9.59 11.57 8.65
C VAL A 88 10.81 11.33 7.77
N CYS A 89 10.60 10.59 6.68
CA CYS A 89 11.49 10.59 5.53
C CYS A 89 11.89 12.04 5.22
N SER A 90 13.17 12.37 5.37
CA SER A 90 13.71 13.64 4.88
C SER A 90 13.61 13.63 3.36
N TRP A 91 12.54 14.22 2.83
CA TRP A 91 12.51 14.62 1.44
C TRP A 91 13.24 15.97 1.35
N SER A 92 14.55 15.92 1.18
CA SER A 92 15.26 17.05 0.58
C SER A 92 14.88 17.07 -0.90
N SER A 93 13.95 17.96 -1.26
CA SER A 93 13.69 18.30 -2.66
C SER A 93 14.90 19.02 -3.24
N SER A 94 15.91 18.27 -3.65
CA SER A 94 16.91 18.74 -4.60
C SER A 94 16.36 18.45 -5.98
N VAL A 95 15.72 19.46 -6.58
CA VAL A 95 15.40 19.47 -8.00
C VAL A 95 16.71 19.49 -8.77
N HIS A 96 17.26 18.32 -9.06
CA HIS A 96 18.28 18.18 -10.08
C HIS A 96 17.83 17.15 -11.11
N ASN A 97 17.72 17.68 -12.32
CA ASN A 97 17.33 17.01 -13.54
C ASN A 97 18.46 16.07 -13.99
N ASP A 98 18.43 14.80 -13.54
CA ASP A 98 19.31 13.74 -14.03
C ASP A 98 18.55 12.39 -14.10
N PRO A 99 18.47 11.73 -15.28
CA PRO A 99 17.71 10.50 -15.46
C PRO A 99 18.32 9.22 -14.87
N ARG A 100 19.41 9.27 -14.06
CA ARG A 100 19.98 8.07 -13.41
C ARG A 100 20.38 8.27 -11.94
N THR A 101 19.48 8.82 -11.12
CA THR A 101 19.73 8.92 -9.68
C THR A 101 19.59 7.55 -9.00
N VAL A 102 20.72 7.01 -8.54
CA VAL A 102 20.79 5.84 -7.63
C VAL A 102 20.72 6.37 -6.20
N TYR A 103 19.69 5.95 -5.44
CA TYR A 103 19.57 6.31 -4.03
C TYR A 103 20.54 5.47 -3.20
N VAL A 104 21.55 6.13 -2.63
CA VAL A 104 22.46 5.52 -1.65
C VAL A 104 22.15 6.10 -0.27
N CYS A 105 21.55 5.28 0.61
CA CYS A 105 21.45 5.59 2.03
C CYS A 105 22.86 5.51 2.65
N ARG A 106 23.55 6.64 2.78
CA ARG A 106 24.70 6.73 3.67
C ARG A 106 24.23 7.13 5.06
N ALA A 107 24.33 6.20 6.00
CA ALA A 107 24.30 6.51 7.42
C ALA A 107 25.59 7.29 7.76
N VAL A 108 25.45 8.58 8.08
CA VAL A 108 26.55 9.34 8.66
C VAL A 108 26.44 9.17 10.18
N PRO A 109 27.44 8.59 10.86
CA PRO A 109 27.43 8.51 12.31
C PRO A 109 27.63 9.93 12.87
N LEU A 110 26.72 10.34 13.76
CA LEU A 110 26.90 11.51 14.61
C LEU A 110 28.04 11.20 15.56
N VAL A 111 29.21 11.82 15.36
CA VAL A 111 30.23 11.91 16.40
C VAL A 111 30.15 13.31 17.00
N THR A 112 30.06 13.31 18.33
CA THR A 112 29.89 14.41 19.29
C THR A 112 30.85 15.58 19.13
#